data_AF-A0AAW9JTT9-F1
#
_entry.id   AF-A0AAW9JTT9-F1
#
_cell.length_a   1.000
_cell.length_b   1.000
_cell.length_c   1.000
_cell.angle_alpha   90.00
_cell.angle_beta   90.00
_cell.angle_gamma   90.00
#
_symmetry.space_group_name_H-M   'P 1'
#
loop_
_entity.id
_entity.type
_entity.pdbx_description
1 polymer ?
#
loop_
_entity_poly.entity_id
_entity_poly.type
_entity_poly.pdbx_seq_one_letter_code
_entity_poly.pdbx_strand_id
1 'polypeptide(L)'
;MTDLNYLWKIKIEELPFGAEGAVLEAMHDYPKGKTILLPPADWNGDSEEEFFFDPIGFKHKLIALFHHYAAQATTIMEANLTFQERANQIIKLDATLYTILYYYLNQEHDASTLDSSDIERLILMSTDLYFKPTTSTKNDWLNQLNQAKFLKL
;
A
#
# COMPACT_ATOMS: atom_id res chain seq x y z
N MET A 1 22.39 -17.80 14.81
CA MET A 1 21.54 -16.61 14.95
C MET A 1 20.69 -16.57 13.70
N THR A 2 19.37 -16.70 13.85
CA THR A 2 18.44 -16.39 12.77
C THR A 2 18.52 -14.89 12.55
N ASP A 3 18.99 -14.45 11.39
CA ASP A 3 18.94 -13.05 11.01
C ASP A 3 17.47 -12.61 11.05
N LEU A 4 17.14 -11.74 12.01
CA LEU A 4 15.82 -11.12 12.08
C LEU A 4 15.66 -10.23 10.84
N ASN A 5 14.89 -10.73 9.88
CA ASN A 5 14.50 -10.01 8.69
C ASN A 5 13.34 -9.07 9.05
N TYR A 6 13.69 -7.82 9.33
CA TYR A 6 12.71 -6.75 9.54
C TYR A 6 12.19 -6.20 8.21
N LEU A 7 10.91 -5.83 8.13
CA LEU A 7 10.31 -5.27 6.91
C LEU A 7 11.08 -4.04 6.41
N TRP A 8 11.46 -3.12 7.30
CA TRP A 8 12.19 -1.90 6.95
C TRP A 8 13.63 -2.12 6.44
N LYS A 9 14.11 -3.37 6.36
CA LYS A 9 15.39 -3.71 5.71
C LYS A 9 15.22 -4.23 4.28
N ILE A 10 13.99 -4.42 3.82
CA ILE A 10 13.70 -4.83 2.44
C ILE A 10 14.12 -3.71 1.49
N LYS A 11 14.75 -4.09 0.37
CA LYS A 11 14.96 -3.20 -0.76
C LYS A 11 13.77 -3.31 -1.70
N ILE A 12 12.80 -2.42 -1.54
CA ILE A 12 11.52 -2.50 -2.25
C ILE A 12 11.70 -2.46 -3.77
N GLU A 13 12.73 -1.79 -4.28
CA GLU A 13 13.03 -1.67 -5.70
C GLU A 13 13.53 -2.97 -6.33
N GLU A 14 14.02 -3.92 -5.53
CA GLU A 14 14.41 -5.25 -5.98
C GLU A 14 13.20 -6.20 -6.09
N LEU A 15 12.02 -5.79 -5.59
CA LEU A 15 10.78 -6.56 -5.69
C LEU A 15 10.03 -6.26 -7.00
N PRO A 16 9.32 -7.25 -7.57
CA PRO A 16 8.47 -7.01 -8.73
C PRO A 16 7.33 -6.07 -8.35
N PHE A 17 7.10 -5.05 -9.15
CA PHE A 17 5.91 -4.21 -9.00
C PHE A 17 4.72 -4.88 -9.70
N GLY A 18 3.58 -4.96 -9.02
CA GLY A 18 2.45 -5.75 -9.51
C GLY A 18 1.77 -5.17 -10.76
N ALA A 19 1.93 -3.87 -11.02
CA ALA A 19 1.43 -3.20 -12.22
C ALA A 19 2.55 -2.79 -13.21
N GLU A 20 3.65 -3.56 -13.28
CA GLU A 20 4.78 -3.23 -14.16
C GLU A 20 4.38 -3.10 -15.64
N GLY A 21 3.39 -3.88 -16.11
CA GLY A 21 2.84 -3.74 -17.47
C GLY A 21 2.26 -2.35 -17.76
N ALA A 22 1.51 -1.80 -16.80
CA ALA A 22 0.94 -0.45 -16.91
C ALA A 22 2.02 0.64 -16.85
N VAL A 23 3.09 0.42 -16.07
CA VAL A 23 4.25 1.33 -16.04
C VAL A 23 4.93 1.37 -17.41
N LEU A 24 5.20 0.21 -18.01
CA LEU A 24 5.85 0.12 -19.32
C LEU A 24 5.02 0.79 -20.43
N GLU A 25 3.71 0.59 -20.43
CA GLU A 25 2.80 1.30 -21.35
C GLU A 25 2.86 2.82 -21.15
N ALA A 26 2.69 3.26 -19.90
CA ALA A 26 2.68 4.68 -19.55
C ALA A 26 4.00 5.39 -19.89
N MET A 27 5.15 4.71 -19.79
CA MET A 27 6.46 5.29 -20.11
C MET A 27 6.54 5.78 -21.56
N HIS A 28 5.81 5.13 -22.47
CA HIS A 28 5.77 5.50 -23.88
C HIS A 28 4.63 6.46 -24.19
N ASP A 29 3.43 6.17 -23.67
CA ASP A 29 2.21 6.81 -24.17
C ASP A 29 1.78 8.03 -23.33
N TYR A 30 1.98 7.98 -22.01
CA TYR A 30 1.50 9.00 -21.07
C TYR A 30 2.38 9.07 -19.79
N PRO A 31 3.65 9.51 -19.90
CA PRO A 31 4.63 9.42 -18.81
C PRO A 31 4.35 10.35 -17.61
N LYS A 32 3.34 11.22 -17.71
CA LYS A 32 2.87 12.11 -16.64
C LYS A 32 1.50 11.70 -16.10
N GLY A 33 1.06 10.49 -16.41
CA GLY A 33 -0.30 10.04 -16.21
C GLY A 33 -1.28 10.62 -17.23
N LYS A 34 -2.53 10.16 -17.15
CA LYS A 34 -3.65 10.63 -17.97
C LYS A 34 -4.93 10.61 -17.14
N THR A 35 -5.86 11.47 -17.50
CA THR A 35 -7.24 11.34 -17.05
C THR A 35 -7.94 10.26 -17.89
N ILE A 36 -8.71 9.39 -17.23
CA ILE A 36 -9.59 8.42 -17.87
C ILE A 36 -11.02 8.59 -17.35
N LEU A 37 -11.98 8.24 -18.20
CA LEU A 37 -13.39 8.17 -17.83
C LEU A 37 -13.76 6.70 -17.75
N LEU A 38 -14.25 6.26 -16.59
CA LEU A 38 -14.73 4.90 -16.38
C LEU A 38 -16.20 4.94 -15.93
N PRO A 39 -17.01 3.94 -16.31
CA PRO A 39 -18.34 3.81 -15.74
C PRO A 39 -18.22 3.54 -14.23
N PRO A 40 -19.08 4.14 -13.39
CA PRO A 40 -19.08 3.90 -11.95
C PRO A 40 -19.48 2.45 -11.64
N ALA A 41 -19.13 1.97 -10.44
CA ALA A 41 -19.37 0.59 -10.03
C ALA A 41 -20.87 0.20 -9.98
N ASP A 42 -21.78 1.18 -9.86
CA ASP A 42 -23.24 1.05 -9.79
C ASP A 42 -23.96 1.56 -11.06
N TRP A 43 -23.27 1.51 -12.21
CA TRP A 43 -23.71 2.09 -13.48
C TRP A 43 -25.14 1.73 -13.90
N ASN A 44 -25.96 2.75 -14.16
CA ASN A 44 -27.31 2.67 -14.71
C ASN A 44 -27.45 3.28 -16.12
N GLY A 45 -26.33 3.66 -16.77
CA GLY A 45 -26.27 4.04 -18.18
C GLY A 45 -25.76 5.44 -18.49
N ASP A 46 -25.82 6.40 -17.55
CA ASP A 46 -25.69 7.84 -17.91
C ASP A 46 -24.55 8.62 -17.20
N SER A 47 -23.75 7.99 -16.34
CA SER A 47 -22.62 8.65 -15.66
C SER A 47 -21.28 7.98 -15.97
N GLU A 48 -20.27 8.81 -16.21
CA GLU A 48 -18.85 8.43 -16.22
C GLU A 48 -18.16 9.17 -15.07
N GLU A 49 -17.25 8.48 -14.38
CA GLU A 49 -16.41 9.07 -13.34
C GLU A 49 -15.00 9.30 -13.87
N GLU A 50 -14.42 10.44 -13.47
CA GLU A 50 -13.09 10.86 -13.88
C GLU A 50 -12.04 10.34 -12.88
N PHE A 51 -11.06 9.59 -13.40
CA PHE A 51 -9.94 9.07 -12.62
C PHE A 51 -8.61 9.56 -13.17
N PHE A 52 -7.68 9.90 -12.28
CA PHE A 52 -6.31 10.19 -12.67
C PHE A 52 -5.48 8.90 -12.62
N PHE A 53 -5.03 8.45 -13.79
CA PHE A 53 -4.25 7.24 -13.95
C PHE A 53 -2.77 7.56 -14.15
N ASP A 54 -1.94 7.28 -13.14
CA ASP A 54 -0.51 7.60 -13.11
C ASP A 54 0.30 6.44 -12.49
N PRO A 55 0.44 5.30 -13.20
CA PRO A 55 1.14 4.12 -12.68
C PRO A 55 2.62 4.39 -12.36
N ILE A 56 3.29 5.28 -13.11
CA ILE A 56 4.69 5.65 -12.88
C ILE A 56 4.82 6.43 -11.57
N GLY A 57 4.03 7.51 -11.41
CA GLY A 57 4.03 8.30 -10.19
C GLY A 57 3.55 7.49 -8.98
N PHE A 58 2.61 6.57 -9.18
CA PHE A 58 2.13 5.66 -8.15
C PHE A 58 3.26 4.76 -7.63
N LYS A 59 3.99 4.08 -8.52
CA LYS A 59 5.17 3.26 -8.17
C LYS A 59 6.22 4.08 -7.41
N HIS A 60 6.58 5.26 -7.93
CA HIS A 60 7.58 6.12 -7.29
C HIS A 60 7.15 6.60 -5.90
N LYS A 61 5.87 6.98 -5.72
CA LYS A 61 5.35 7.40 -4.41
C LYS A 61 5.36 6.26 -3.41
N LEU A 62 4.98 5.04 -3.80
CA LEU A 62 5.06 3.88 -2.91
C LEU A 62 6.51 3.61 -2.45
N ILE A 63 7.48 3.66 -3.36
CA ILE A 63 8.90 3.50 -3.02
C ILE A 63 9.36 4.60 -2.05
N ALA A 64 9.02 5.85 -2.33
CA ALA A 64 9.39 6.99 -1.48
C ALA A 64 8.77 6.89 -0.07
N LEU A 65 7.49 6.52 0.01
CA LEU A 65 6.79 6.28 1.27
C LEU A 65 7.44 5.13 2.05
N PHE A 66 7.78 4.03 1.37
CA PHE A 66 8.44 2.89 2.00
C PHE A 66 9.74 3.31 2.67
N HIS A 67 10.63 4.00 1.94
CA HIS A 67 11.89 4.50 2.49
C HIS A 67 11.69 5.47 3.65
N HIS A 68 10.70 6.35 3.55
CA HIS A 68 10.37 7.28 4.62
C HIS A 68 10.02 6.54 5.93
N TYR A 69 9.11 5.57 5.89
CA TYR A 69 8.71 4.82 7.08
C TYR A 69 9.79 3.83 7.54
N ALA A 70 10.57 3.26 6.63
CA ALA A 70 11.68 2.38 6.95
C ALA A 70 12.79 3.12 7.73
N ALA A 71 13.10 4.36 7.33
CA ALA A 71 14.02 5.23 8.05
C ALA A 71 13.51 5.59 9.45
N GLN A 72 12.20 5.85 9.60
CA GLN A 72 11.59 6.06 10.91
C GLN A 72 11.72 4.81 11.80
N ALA A 73 11.43 3.61 11.27
CA ALA A 73 11.53 2.37 12.03
C ALA A 73 12.96 2.11 12.53
N THR A 74 13.96 2.40 11.68
CA THR A 74 15.38 2.33 12.04
C THR A 74 15.69 3.29 13.19
N THR A 75 15.23 4.53 13.09
CA THR A 75 15.43 5.56 14.13
C THR A 75 14.81 5.14 15.47
N ILE A 76 13.59 4.58 15.45
CA ILE A 76 12.89 4.13 16.67
C ILE A 76 13.57 2.93 17.33
N MET A 77 14.16 2.03 16.54
CA MET A 77 14.91 0.89 17.06
C MET A 77 16.17 1.31 17.82
N GLU A 78 16.83 2.37 17.38
CA GLU A 78 18.05 2.91 17.97
C GLU A 78 17.78 3.92 19.11
N ALA A 79 16.57 4.47 19.17
CA ALA A 79 16.19 5.45 20.17
C ALA A 79 16.16 4.88 21.60
N ASN A 80 16.51 5.73 22.56
CA ASN A 80 16.43 5.41 24.00
C ASN A 80 14.98 5.56 24.51
N LEU A 81 14.14 4.59 24.15
CA LEU A 81 12.73 4.49 24.56
C LEU A 81 12.52 3.30 25.51
N THR A 82 11.45 3.34 26.29
CA THR A 82 11.01 2.13 26.99
C THR A 82 10.60 1.05 25.98
N PHE A 83 10.66 -0.21 26.38
CA PHE A 83 10.26 -1.32 25.51
C PHE A 83 8.83 -1.14 24.97
N GLN A 84 7.89 -0.72 25.84
CA GLN A 84 6.49 -0.54 25.45
C GLN A 84 6.32 0.58 24.42
N GLU A 85 6.95 1.73 24.62
CA GLU A 85 6.88 2.86 23.67
C GLU A 85 7.48 2.49 22.32
N ARG A 86 8.65 1.81 22.34
CA ARG A 86 9.30 1.33 21.13
C ARG A 86 8.41 0.34 20.39
N ALA A 87 7.89 -0.68 21.10
CA ALA A 87 7.04 -1.71 20.50
C ALA A 87 5.79 -1.11 19.86
N ASN A 88 5.10 -0.20 20.55
CA ASN A 88 3.90 0.45 20.01
C ASN A 88 4.17 1.23 18.71
N GLN A 89 5.29 1.96 18.67
CA GLN A 89 5.67 2.73 17.48
C GLN A 89 6.09 1.83 16.32
N ILE A 90 6.91 0.80 16.61
CA ILE A 90 7.37 -0.16 15.59
C ILE A 90 6.19 -0.94 15.00
N ILE A 91 5.24 -1.41 15.81
CA ILE A 91 4.07 -2.14 15.31
C ILE A 91 3.27 -1.28 14.31
N LYS A 92 3.11 0.02 14.59
CA LYS A 92 2.42 0.93 13.67
C LYS A 92 3.19 1.09 12.36
N LEU A 93 4.50 1.31 12.44
CA LEU A 93 5.35 1.45 11.25
C LEU A 93 5.39 0.16 10.42
N ASP A 94 5.44 -0.99 11.07
CA ASP A 94 5.43 -2.30 10.42
C ASP A 94 4.12 -2.54 9.65
N ALA A 95 2.97 -2.19 10.24
CA ALA A 95 1.67 -2.24 9.57
C ALA A 95 1.60 -1.29 8.36
N THR A 96 2.18 -0.08 8.47
CA THR A 96 2.27 0.86 7.34
C THR A 96 3.15 0.31 6.22
N LEU A 97 4.34 -0.20 6.54
CA LEU A 97 5.24 -0.82 5.57
C LEU A 97 4.60 -2.02 4.88
N TYR A 98 3.90 -2.86 5.64
CA TYR A 98 3.14 -3.99 5.10
C TYR A 98 2.05 -3.53 4.12
N THR A 99 1.31 -2.47 4.47
CA THR A 99 0.27 -1.90 3.60
C THR A 99 0.89 -1.36 2.31
N ILE A 100 2.03 -0.66 2.39
CA ILE A 100 2.75 -0.20 1.19
C ILE A 100 3.16 -1.38 0.30
N LEU A 101 3.71 -2.44 0.89
CA LEU A 101 4.07 -3.66 0.16
C LEU A 101 2.85 -4.34 -0.48
N TYR A 102 1.71 -4.36 0.21
CA TYR A 102 0.46 -4.88 -0.34
C TYR A 102 0.08 -4.14 -1.63
N TYR A 103 0.02 -2.80 -1.62
CA TYR A 103 -0.28 -2.04 -2.84
C TYR A 103 0.79 -2.19 -3.92
N TYR A 104 2.08 -2.25 -3.52
CA TYR A 104 3.19 -2.39 -4.46
C TYR A 104 3.20 -3.74 -5.18
N LEU A 105 2.90 -4.82 -4.47
CA LEU A 105 2.94 -6.18 -5.01
C LEU A 105 1.60 -6.64 -5.61
N ASN A 106 0.51 -5.93 -5.33
CA ASN A 106 -0.81 -6.30 -5.85
C ASN A 106 -0.82 -6.28 -7.38
N GLN A 107 -1.30 -7.36 -7.99
CA GLN A 107 -1.46 -7.50 -9.45
C GLN A 107 -2.87 -7.14 -9.91
N GLU A 108 -3.83 -7.08 -8.98
CA GLU A 108 -5.23 -6.76 -9.23
C GLU A 108 -5.44 -5.24 -9.19
N HIS A 109 -4.67 -4.52 -10.02
CA HIS A 109 -4.89 -3.10 -10.25
C HIS A 109 -5.71 -2.91 -11.53
N ASP A 110 -6.68 -2.03 -11.45
CA ASP A 110 -7.37 -1.47 -12.59
C ASP A 110 -6.95 -0.02 -12.83
N ALA A 111 -7.57 0.63 -13.81
CA ALA A 111 -7.21 1.98 -14.17
C ALA A 111 -7.71 3.05 -13.15
N SER A 112 -8.63 2.68 -12.24
CA SER A 112 -9.12 3.56 -11.16
C SER A 112 -8.23 3.54 -9.91
N THR A 113 -7.42 2.49 -9.75
CA THR A 113 -6.66 2.22 -8.53
C THR A 113 -5.21 2.71 -8.58
N LEU A 114 -4.69 3.04 -9.76
CA LEU A 114 -3.33 3.53 -9.97
C LEU A 114 -3.26 5.07 -10.01
N ASP A 115 -3.96 5.71 -9.08
CA ASP A 115 -3.92 7.16 -8.88
C ASP A 115 -2.83 7.54 -7.86
N SER A 116 -1.80 8.24 -8.35
CA SER A 116 -0.69 8.66 -7.50
C SER A 116 -1.08 9.79 -6.55
N SER A 117 -2.10 10.59 -6.86
CA SER A 117 -2.47 11.80 -6.10
C SER A 117 -2.94 11.50 -4.68
N ASP A 118 -3.58 10.35 -4.47
CA ASP A 118 -4.27 10.00 -3.22
C ASP A 118 -3.61 8.86 -2.43
N ILE A 119 -2.56 8.23 -2.97
CA ILE A 119 -2.00 6.98 -2.41
C ILE A 119 -1.51 7.14 -0.97
N GLU A 120 -0.89 8.25 -0.58
CA GLU A 120 -0.44 8.46 0.79
C GLU A 120 -1.60 8.45 1.79
N ARG A 121 -2.70 9.14 1.43
CA ARG A 121 -3.93 9.16 2.23
C ARG A 121 -4.52 7.75 2.35
N LEU A 122 -4.56 6.99 1.26
CA LEU A 122 -5.05 5.61 1.25
C LEU A 122 -4.21 4.70 2.15
N ILE A 123 -2.88 4.77 2.07
CA ILE A 123 -1.96 4.00 2.92
C ILE A 123 -2.22 4.28 4.41
N LEU A 124 -2.35 5.56 4.78
CA LEU A 124 -2.61 5.97 6.16
C LEU A 124 -3.98 5.49 6.65
N MET A 125 -5.03 5.65 5.84
CA MET A 125 -6.38 5.17 6.15
C MET A 125 -6.42 3.65 6.31
N SER A 126 -5.79 2.89 5.39
CA SER A 126 -5.70 1.43 5.47
C SER A 126 -4.92 0.97 6.70
N THR A 127 -3.83 1.66 7.05
CA THR A 127 -3.08 1.38 8.29
C THR A 127 -3.95 1.63 9.53
N ASP A 128 -4.67 2.75 9.58
CA ASP A 128 -5.50 3.07 10.74
C ASP A 128 -6.65 2.07 10.91
N LEU A 129 -7.24 1.57 9.81
CA LEU A 129 -8.26 0.52 9.84
C LEU A 129 -7.74 -0.79 10.45
N TYR A 130 -6.46 -1.11 10.31
CA TYR A 130 -5.84 -2.27 10.96
C TYR A 130 -5.89 -2.17 12.50
N PHE A 131 -5.67 -0.97 13.05
CA PHE A 131 -5.69 -0.74 14.51
C PHE A 131 -7.05 -0.33 15.07
N LYS A 132 -7.92 0.23 14.22
CA LYS A 132 -9.25 0.72 14.57
C LYS A 132 -10.26 0.26 13.51
N PRO A 133 -10.55 -1.05 13.43
CA PRO A 133 -11.49 -1.55 12.44
C PRO A 133 -12.88 -0.97 12.73
N THR A 134 -13.53 -0.43 11.69
CA THR A 134 -14.97 -0.12 11.77
C THR A 134 -15.78 -1.42 11.86
N THR A 135 -17.02 -1.34 12.35
CA THR A 135 -17.91 -2.51 12.50
C THR A 135 -18.15 -3.28 11.20
N SER A 136 -18.11 -2.64 10.02
CA SER A 136 -18.22 -3.35 8.72
C SER A 136 -16.88 -3.97 8.29
N THR A 137 -15.77 -3.22 8.33
CA THR A 137 -14.42 -3.71 7.98
C THR A 137 -13.94 -4.86 8.87
N LYS A 138 -14.42 -4.95 10.12
CA LYS A 138 -14.07 -6.03 11.03
C LYS A 138 -14.51 -7.40 10.47
N ASN A 139 -15.66 -7.46 9.81
CA ASN A 139 -16.19 -8.70 9.25
C ASN A 139 -15.49 -9.08 7.93
N ASP A 140 -15.24 -8.13 7.04
CA ASP A 140 -14.60 -8.42 5.74
C ASP A 140 -13.12 -8.76 5.87
N TRP A 141 -12.37 -8.08 6.74
CA TRP A 141 -10.95 -8.38 6.97
C TRP A 141 -10.75 -9.75 7.65
N LEU A 142 -11.60 -10.09 8.63
CA LEU A 142 -11.60 -11.44 9.22
C LEU A 142 -11.94 -12.52 8.19
N ASN A 143 -12.88 -12.23 7.27
CA ASN A 143 -13.24 -13.16 6.20
C ASN A 143 -12.10 -13.35 5.20
N GLN A 144 -11.42 -12.27 4.78
CA GLN A 144 -10.27 -12.33 3.87
C GLN A 144 -9.07 -13.05 4.50
N LEU A 145 -8.79 -12.81 5.78
CA LEU A 145 -7.73 -13.55 6.51
C LEU A 145 -8.04 -15.04 6.67
N ASN A 146 -9.29 -15.38 6.99
CA ASN A 146 -9.73 -16.78 7.06
C ASN A 146 -9.67 -17.48 5.70
N GLN A 147 -9.95 -16.75 4.61
CA GLN A 147 -9.81 -17.25 3.25
C GLN A 147 -8.34 -17.39 2.82
N ALA A 148 -7.46 -16.50 3.26
CA ALA A 148 -6.04 -16.51 2.93
C ALA A 148 -5.22 -17.67 3.54
N LYS A 149 -5.82 -18.52 4.41
CA LYS A 149 -5.19 -19.75 4.94
C LYS A 149 -3.76 -19.61 5.50
N PHE A 150 -3.35 -18.44 6.00
CA PHE A 150 -1.98 -18.26 6.50
C PHE A 150 -1.75 -18.63 7.97
N LEU A 151 -2.79 -19.00 8.72
CA LEU A 151 -2.62 -19.56 10.06
C LEU A 151 -3.63 -20.68 10.30
N LYS A 152 -3.19 -21.94 10.10
CA LYS A 152 -3.73 -23.04 10.91
C LYS A 152 -3.11 -22.90 12.30
N LEU A 153 -3.92 -22.48 13.27
CA LEU A 153 -3.65 -22.76 14.68
C LEU A 153 -3.75 -24.27 14.91
#